data_AF-A0A5D4GS55-F1
#
_entry.id   AF-A0A5D4GS55-F1
#
_cell.length_a   1.000
_cell.length_b   1.000
_cell.length_c   1.000
_cell.angle_alpha   90.00
_cell.angle_beta   90.00
_cell.angle_gamma   90.00
#
_symmetry.space_group_name_H-M   'P 1'
#
loop_
_entity.id
_entity.type
_entity.pdbx_description
1 polymer ?
#
loop_
_entity_poly.entity_id
_entity_poly.type
_entity_poly.pdbx_seq_one_letter_code
_entity_poly.pdbx_strand_id
1 'polypeptide(L)'
;MKKNRNFLGKYVDMCTDFGMKLYFGPDGGKPNLINFLNGLFEGEKVILDLEYRPTERNGVQDNDRKVIFDLYCTSDDDSHFIIEMQQLSQDFIRDRMVYYSSRLIHTLVPRGYKGNTYELPEVYFIGILDFALDREASNQYYYDVVLYDRERKAQFYDKLGYKLLSLSNFGKEEADIKTFMDMWLYVFKHMSELREIPKFLDKRVFGLIFDIGEVSNLKAEDMKAYESSLKNKRDAESIRITAVRQGLEEGLQKGLQKGL
;
A
#
# COMPACT_ATOMS: atom_id res chain seq x y z
N MET A 1 -15.10 -28.07 -21.10
CA MET A 1 -13.82 -27.96 -20.37
C MET A 1 -14.00 -27.04 -19.17
N LYS A 2 -14.14 -27.59 -17.95
CA LYS A 2 -14.13 -26.79 -16.71
C LYS A 2 -12.67 -26.39 -16.45
N LYS A 3 -12.27 -25.17 -16.80
CA LYS A 3 -11.00 -24.60 -16.34
C LYS A 3 -11.00 -24.64 -14.81
N ASN A 4 -9.99 -25.25 -14.22
CA ASN A 4 -9.80 -25.34 -12.76
C ASN A 4 -9.82 -23.93 -12.16
N ARG A 5 -10.96 -23.45 -11.66
CA ARG A 5 -11.15 -22.12 -11.03
C ARG A 5 -10.40 -21.94 -9.70
N ASN A 6 -9.52 -22.87 -9.32
CA ASN A 6 -8.86 -22.89 -8.02
C ASN A 6 -7.82 -21.77 -7.81
N PHE A 7 -7.65 -20.89 -8.81
CA PHE A 7 -6.67 -19.82 -8.84
C PHE A 7 -7.29 -18.42 -8.61
N LEU A 8 -8.61 -18.30 -8.48
CA LEU A 8 -9.29 -17.02 -8.28
C LEU A 8 -9.45 -16.65 -6.79
N GLY A 9 -9.40 -17.65 -5.89
CA GLY A 9 -9.84 -17.48 -4.50
C GLY A 9 -11.37 -17.40 -4.38
N LYS A 10 -11.88 -17.47 -3.15
CA LYS A 10 -13.29 -17.13 -2.87
C LYS A 10 -13.49 -15.62 -2.88
N TYR A 11 -12.51 -14.90 -2.35
CA TYR A 11 -12.49 -13.46 -2.28
C TYR A 11 -11.41 -12.86 -3.20
N VAL A 12 -11.64 -11.65 -3.69
CA VAL A 12 -10.72 -10.91 -4.55
C VAL A 12 -9.45 -10.57 -3.76
N ASP A 13 -8.30 -10.87 -4.34
CA ASP A 13 -6.98 -10.59 -3.76
C ASP A 13 -6.73 -9.07 -3.66
N MET A 14 -6.57 -8.58 -2.43
CA MET A 14 -6.40 -7.15 -2.13
C MET A 14 -5.13 -6.55 -2.72
N CYS A 15 -4.06 -7.34 -2.90
CA CYS A 15 -2.79 -6.83 -3.40
C CYS A 15 -2.76 -6.73 -4.94
N THR A 16 -3.88 -6.97 -5.62
CA THR A 16 -4.02 -6.72 -7.05
C THR A 16 -4.52 -5.30 -7.32
N ASP A 17 -4.18 -4.70 -8.47
CA ASP A 17 -4.72 -3.39 -8.87
C ASP A 17 -6.26 -3.36 -8.86
N PHE A 18 -6.90 -4.43 -9.36
CA PHE A 18 -8.35 -4.58 -9.29
C PHE A 18 -8.85 -4.64 -7.84
N GLY A 19 -8.20 -5.42 -6.97
CA GLY A 19 -8.55 -5.51 -5.56
C GLY A 19 -8.43 -4.19 -4.82
N MET A 20 -7.33 -3.45 -5.01
CA MET A 20 -7.15 -2.11 -4.44
C MET A 20 -8.28 -1.16 -4.84
N LYS A 21 -8.67 -1.16 -6.13
CA LYS A 21 -9.79 -0.34 -6.63
C LYS A 21 -11.13 -0.81 -6.09
N LEU A 22 -11.36 -2.12 -6.01
CA LEU A 22 -12.60 -2.69 -5.48
C LEU A 22 -12.79 -2.33 -4.01
N TYR A 23 -11.76 -2.51 -3.19
CA TYR A 23 -11.88 -2.37 -1.74
C TYR A 23 -11.72 -0.95 -1.25
N PHE A 24 -10.91 -0.12 -1.92
CA PHE A 24 -10.58 1.24 -1.46
C PHE A 24 -10.86 2.33 -2.49
N GLY A 25 -11.34 2.00 -3.68
CA GLY A 25 -11.63 2.97 -4.73
C GLY A 25 -12.91 3.80 -4.47
N PRO A 26 -13.16 4.80 -5.32
CA PRO A 26 -14.29 5.74 -5.15
C PRO A 26 -15.66 5.07 -5.27
N ASP A 27 -15.75 3.91 -5.93
CA ASP A 27 -16.99 3.17 -6.18
C ASP A 27 -17.38 2.29 -4.98
N GLY A 28 -17.47 2.89 -3.79
CA GLY A 28 -17.95 2.24 -2.57
C GLY A 28 -16.86 1.78 -1.59
N GLY A 29 -15.58 1.95 -1.92
CA GLY A 29 -14.44 1.58 -1.07
C GLY A 29 -14.13 2.57 0.05
N LYS A 30 -14.74 3.76 0.06
CA LYS A 30 -14.46 4.82 1.06
C LYS A 30 -14.52 4.35 2.51
N PRO A 31 -15.58 3.64 2.98
CA PRO A 31 -15.65 3.22 4.38
C PRO A 31 -14.50 2.28 4.76
N ASN A 32 -14.09 1.38 3.86
CA ASN A 32 -12.95 0.50 4.08
C ASN A 32 -11.65 1.29 4.17
N LEU A 33 -11.45 2.30 3.31
CA LEU A 33 -10.25 3.12 3.32
C LEU A 33 -10.14 3.91 4.63
N ILE A 34 -11.23 4.53 5.09
CA ILE A 34 -11.29 5.22 6.39
C ILE A 34 -10.94 4.25 7.53
N ASN A 35 -11.53 3.06 7.54
CA ASN A 35 -11.27 2.04 8.55
C ASN A 35 -9.81 1.55 8.52
N PHE A 36 -9.22 1.43 7.33
CA PHE A 36 -7.81 1.08 7.16
C PHE A 36 -6.89 2.16 7.70
N LEU A 37 -7.11 3.42 7.32
CA LEU A 37 -6.30 4.54 7.81
C LEU A 37 -6.39 4.67 9.33
N ASN A 38 -7.60 4.63 9.91
CA ASN A 38 -7.75 4.68 11.37
C ASN A 38 -7.08 3.50 12.08
N GLY A 39 -7.09 2.30 11.47
CA GLY A 39 -6.33 1.16 11.96
C GLY A 39 -4.83 1.36 11.90
N LEU A 40 -4.33 2.00 10.84
CA LEU A 40 -2.91 2.29 10.62
C LEU A 40 -2.36 3.40 11.54
N PHE A 41 -3.17 4.43 11.82
CA PHE A 41 -2.77 5.54 12.68
C PHE A 41 -2.95 5.24 14.18
N GLU A 42 -3.71 4.19 14.55
CA GLU A 42 -3.92 3.75 15.93
C GLU A 42 -4.25 4.89 16.93
N GLY A 43 -5.00 5.90 16.47
CA GLY A 43 -5.40 7.06 17.28
C GLY A 43 -4.44 8.25 17.27
N GLU A 44 -3.25 8.14 16.66
CA GLU A 44 -2.39 9.29 16.32
C GLU A 44 -3.16 10.30 15.47
N LYS A 45 -3.98 9.77 14.57
CA LYS A 45 -4.90 10.53 13.73
C LYS A 45 -6.23 9.79 13.62
N VAL A 46 -7.33 10.55 13.65
CA VAL A 46 -8.68 10.03 13.45
C VAL A 46 -9.25 10.64 12.17
N ILE A 47 -9.52 9.79 11.19
CA ILE A 47 -10.09 10.17 9.90
C ILE A 47 -11.61 9.96 9.99
N LEU A 48 -12.38 11.03 9.84
CA LEU A 48 -13.85 10.98 9.87
C LEU A 48 -14.44 10.86 8.47
N ASP A 49 -13.83 11.51 7.48
CA ASP A 49 -14.22 11.41 6.08
C ASP A 49 -13.02 11.49 5.13
N LEU A 50 -13.23 11.07 3.88
CA LEU A 50 -12.26 11.19 2.80
C LEU A 50 -12.91 11.70 1.52
N GLU A 51 -12.21 12.59 0.83
CA GLU A 51 -12.52 12.98 -0.54
C GLU A 51 -11.43 12.46 -1.48
N TYR A 52 -11.82 11.66 -2.48
CA TYR A 52 -10.89 11.22 -3.53
C TYR A 52 -10.49 12.39 -4.41
N ARG A 53 -9.21 12.44 -4.75
CA ARG A 53 -8.62 13.48 -5.59
C ARG A 53 -8.03 12.86 -6.85
N PRO A 54 -7.86 13.63 -7.94
CA PRO A 54 -7.24 13.13 -9.17
C PRO A 54 -5.83 12.59 -8.92
N THR A 55 -5.59 11.35 -9.35
CA THR A 55 -4.32 10.64 -9.14
C THR A 55 -3.27 11.00 -10.19
N GLU A 56 -3.69 11.40 -11.38
CA GLU A 56 -2.78 11.82 -12.44
C GLU A 56 -2.25 13.23 -12.16
N ARG A 57 -0.92 13.35 -12.14
CA ARG A 57 -0.25 14.64 -12.01
C ARG A 57 0.67 14.86 -13.19
N ASN A 58 0.18 15.67 -14.11
CA ASN A 58 0.95 16.08 -15.27
C ASN A 58 2.16 16.90 -14.85
N GLY A 59 3.22 16.77 -15.65
CA GLY A 59 4.35 17.66 -15.65
C GLY A 59 3.96 19.13 -15.69
N VAL A 60 4.82 20.01 -15.16
CA VAL A 60 4.71 21.44 -15.50
C VAL A 60 5.23 21.66 -16.93
N GLN A 61 6.06 20.74 -17.44
CA GLN A 61 6.61 20.70 -18.79
C GLN A 61 6.29 19.37 -19.49
N ASP A 62 6.23 19.36 -20.83
CA ASP A 62 5.91 18.17 -21.64
C ASP A 62 6.88 16.99 -21.45
N ASN A 63 8.09 17.23 -20.94
CA ASN A 63 9.12 16.20 -20.68
C ASN A 63 9.18 15.71 -19.22
N ASP A 64 8.36 16.26 -18.31
CA ASP A 64 8.36 15.81 -16.92
C ASP A 64 7.78 14.38 -16.82
N ARG A 65 8.37 13.58 -15.94
CA ARG A 65 7.88 12.22 -15.66
C ARG A 65 6.46 12.30 -15.09
N LYS A 66 5.48 11.70 -15.78
CA LYS A 66 4.11 11.59 -15.28
C LYS A 66 4.11 10.75 -13.99
N VAL A 67 3.52 11.31 -12.93
CA VAL A 67 3.27 10.59 -11.68
C VAL A 67 1.78 10.27 -11.64
N ILE A 68 1.46 9.00 -11.44
CA ILE A 68 0.10 8.51 -11.27
C ILE A 68 0.09 7.76 -9.95
N PHE A 69 -0.72 8.24 -9.02
CA PHE A 69 -0.92 7.56 -7.75
C PHE A 69 -1.94 6.43 -7.89
N ASP A 70 -1.82 5.37 -7.09
CA ASP A 70 -2.89 4.36 -7.04
C ASP A 70 -4.16 4.97 -6.42
N LEU A 71 -4.00 5.61 -5.26
CA LEU A 71 -5.05 6.41 -4.61
C LEU A 71 -4.46 7.70 -4.03
N TYR A 72 -5.27 8.75 -4.11
CA TYR A 72 -4.97 10.02 -3.47
C TYR A 72 -6.26 10.61 -2.89
N CYS A 73 -6.25 10.92 -1.61
CA CYS A 73 -7.40 11.45 -0.90
C CYS A 73 -7.03 12.54 0.10
N THR A 74 -8.00 13.37 0.45
CA THR A 74 -7.91 14.37 1.53
C THR A 74 -8.91 14.05 2.64
N SER A 75 -8.50 14.16 3.91
CA SER A 75 -9.39 13.99 5.06
C SER A 75 -10.20 15.24 5.38
N ASP A 76 -11.11 15.08 6.35
CA ASP A 76 -11.93 16.15 6.95
C ASP A 76 -11.11 17.28 7.60
N ASP A 77 -9.86 17.02 7.98
CA ASP A 77 -8.92 18.02 8.52
C ASP A 77 -7.88 18.52 7.49
N ASP A 78 -8.15 18.33 6.19
CA ASP A 78 -7.29 18.75 5.07
C ASP A 78 -5.93 18.05 4.99
N SER A 79 -5.78 16.90 5.65
CA SER A 79 -4.58 16.07 5.51
C SER A 79 -4.63 15.26 4.22
N HIS A 80 -3.49 15.12 3.57
CA HIS A 80 -3.37 14.48 2.27
C HIS A 80 -2.74 13.09 2.40
N PHE A 81 -3.35 12.08 1.79
CA PHE A 81 -2.84 10.72 1.80
C PHE A 81 -2.59 10.23 0.38
N ILE A 82 -1.35 9.85 0.09
CA ILE A 82 -0.99 9.04 -1.07
C ILE A 82 -0.98 7.58 -0.59
N ILE A 83 -1.73 6.68 -1.24
CA ILE A 83 -1.72 5.26 -0.93
C ILE A 83 -1.26 4.50 -2.17
N GLU A 84 -0.22 3.67 -2.00
CA GLU A 84 0.45 2.94 -3.08
C GLU A 84 0.58 1.45 -2.73
N MET A 85 0.21 0.56 -3.66
CA MET A 85 0.43 -0.88 -3.55
C MET A 85 1.58 -1.29 -4.47
N GLN A 86 2.62 -1.91 -3.92
CA GLN A 86 3.80 -2.32 -4.68
C GLN A 86 4.04 -3.83 -4.58
N GLN A 87 3.96 -4.52 -5.71
CA GLN A 87 4.18 -5.97 -5.80
C GLN A 87 5.65 -6.34 -6.05
N LEU A 88 6.43 -5.41 -6.60
CA LEU A 88 7.84 -5.63 -6.95
C LEU A 88 8.73 -4.68 -6.16
N SER A 89 9.76 -5.24 -5.54
CA SER A 89 10.86 -4.45 -5.00
C SER A 89 11.56 -3.71 -6.13
N GLN A 90 11.77 -2.41 -5.93
CA GLN A 90 12.54 -1.55 -6.82
C GLN A 90 13.61 -0.85 -6.01
N ASP A 91 14.83 -0.76 -6.56
CA ASP A 91 15.99 -0.17 -5.87
C ASP A 91 15.72 1.26 -5.36
N PHE A 92 14.82 1.98 -6.04
CA PHE A 92 14.50 3.39 -5.80
C PHE A 92 13.15 3.62 -5.11
N ILE A 93 12.63 2.65 -4.35
CA ILE A 93 11.33 2.85 -3.69
C ILE A 93 11.34 4.05 -2.75
N ARG A 94 12.44 4.23 -1.99
CA ARG A 94 12.61 5.38 -1.08
C ARG A 94 12.65 6.70 -1.86
N ASP A 95 13.38 6.76 -2.96
CA ASP A 95 13.41 7.94 -3.84
C ASP A 95 12.03 8.22 -4.46
N ARG A 96 11.28 7.19 -4.87
CA ARG A 96 9.91 7.34 -5.39
C ARG A 96 8.98 7.94 -4.35
N MET A 97 9.04 7.47 -3.10
CA MET A 97 8.22 8.01 -2.01
C MET A 97 8.50 9.50 -1.80
N VAL A 98 9.78 9.88 -1.73
CA VAL A 98 10.20 11.29 -1.57
C VAL A 98 9.77 12.10 -2.78
N TYR A 99 9.98 11.59 -4.00
CA TYR A 99 9.60 12.27 -5.24
C TYR A 99 8.08 12.49 -5.33
N TYR A 100 7.27 11.47 -5.00
CA TYR A 100 5.82 11.52 -5.05
C TYR A 100 5.27 12.53 -4.04
N SER A 101 5.76 12.48 -2.81
CA SER A 101 5.39 13.42 -1.75
C SER A 101 5.81 14.85 -2.12
N SER A 102 7.01 15.04 -2.66
CA SER A 102 7.50 16.35 -3.11
C SER A 102 6.66 16.92 -4.25
N ARG A 103 6.28 16.08 -5.23
CA ARG A 103 5.38 16.48 -6.34
C ARG A 103 3.99 16.85 -5.83
N LEU A 104 3.47 16.15 -4.83
CA LEU A 104 2.23 16.52 -4.17
C LEU A 104 2.37 17.88 -3.48
N ILE A 105 3.31 18.01 -2.55
CA ILE A 105 3.56 19.24 -1.78
C ILE A 105 3.71 20.45 -2.70
N HIS A 106 4.51 20.34 -3.78
CA HIS A 106 4.71 21.42 -4.74
C HIS A 106 3.40 21.99 -5.32
N THR A 107 2.40 21.16 -5.56
CA THR A 107 1.09 21.63 -6.08
C THR A 107 0.19 22.22 -5.00
N LEU A 108 0.42 21.86 -3.74
CA LEU A 108 -0.38 22.34 -2.61
C LEU A 108 0.07 23.75 -2.18
N VAL A 109 1.27 24.17 -2.60
CA VAL A 109 1.74 25.55 -2.39
C VAL A 109 0.80 26.52 -3.11
N PRO A 110 0.10 27.42 -2.39
CA PRO A 110 -0.84 28.35 -3.00
C PRO A 110 -0.13 29.30 -3.97
N ARG A 111 -0.62 29.40 -5.21
CA ARG A 111 -0.14 30.43 -6.15
C ARG A 111 -0.76 31.77 -5.79
N GLY A 112 0.03 32.72 -5.29
CA GLY A 112 -0.29 34.15 -5.32
C GLY A 112 -1.11 34.71 -4.15
N TYR A 113 -1.00 34.17 -2.93
CA TYR A 113 -1.64 34.81 -1.78
C TYR A 113 -0.92 36.12 -1.41
N LYS A 114 -1.67 37.22 -1.27
CA LYS A 114 -1.21 38.47 -0.65
C LYS A 114 -1.02 38.21 0.85
N GLY A 115 0.11 37.62 1.20
CA GLY A 115 0.47 37.23 2.57
C GLY A 115 1.49 36.10 2.51
N ASN A 116 2.64 36.29 3.16
CA ASN A 116 3.79 35.37 3.15
C ASN A 116 3.55 34.05 3.90
N THR A 117 2.39 33.39 3.76
CA THR A 117 2.14 32.13 4.46
C THR A 117 2.58 30.96 3.58
N TYR A 118 3.82 30.51 3.79
CA TYR A 118 4.38 29.26 3.26
C TYR A 118 3.92 28.02 4.03
N GLU A 119 2.74 28.09 4.64
CA GLU A 119 2.23 27.00 5.45
C GLU A 119 1.74 25.85 4.56
N LEU A 120 2.36 24.68 4.70
CA LEU A 120 2.00 23.47 3.96
C LEU A 120 0.97 22.66 4.77
N PRO A 121 0.02 21.99 4.09
CA PRO A 121 -0.85 21.02 4.75
C PRO A 121 -0.09 19.75 5.12
N GLU A 122 -0.72 18.90 5.93
CA GLU A 122 -0.17 17.61 6.31
C GLU A 122 -0.21 16.61 5.15
N VAL A 123 0.88 15.87 4.94
CA VAL A 123 1.02 14.91 3.87
C VAL A 123 1.56 13.58 4.41
N TYR A 124 0.85 12.50 4.14
CA TYR A 124 1.29 11.14 4.38
C TYR A 124 1.42 10.35 3.09
N PHE A 125 2.54 9.64 2.97
CA PHE A 125 2.69 8.57 1.99
C PHE A 125 2.49 7.23 2.70
N ILE A 126 1.59 6.41 2.17
CA ILE A 126 1.28 5.09 2.70
C ILE A 126 1.63 4.05 1.66
N GLY A 127 2.64 3.24 1.95
CA GLY A 127 3.11 2.19 1.04
C GLY A 127 2.75 0.81 1.56
N ILE A 128 1.96 0.06 0.81
CA ILE A 128 1.67 -1.36 1.08
C ILE A 128 2.55 -2.19 0.15
N LEU A 129 3.45 -2.98 0.71
CA LEU A 129 4.53 -3.66 0.01
C LEU A 129 4.35 -5.18 0.10
N ASP A 130 4.18 -5.85 -1.03
CA ASP A 130 4.12 -7.32 -1.12
C ASP A 130 5.53 -7.96 -1.14
N PHE A 131 6.47 -7.31 -0.46
CA PHE A 131 7.87 -7.71 -0.35
C PHE A 131 8.55 -7.05 0.87
N ALA A 132 9.72 -7.57 1.23
CA ALA A 132 10.53 -7.06 2.33
C ALA A 132 11.23 -5.78 1.88
N LEU A 133 10.92 -4.65 2.53
CA LEU A 133 11.58 -3.37 2.21
C LEU A 133 13.08 -3.43 2.46
N ASP A 134 13.48 -4.06 3.57
CA ASP A 134 14.85 -4.32 3.93
C ASP A 134 15.02 -5.82 4.18
N ARG A 135 15.96 -6.45 3.47
CA ARG A 135 16.21 -7.89 3.56
C ARG A 135 16.84 -8.29 4.89
N GLU A 136 17.54 -7.37 5.56
CA GLU A 136 18.18 -7.63 6.84
C GLU A 136 17.19 -7.49 8.01
N ALA A 137 16.12 -6.71 7.83
CA ALA A 137 15.10 -6.46 8.84
C ALA A 137 13.87 -7.38 8.67
N SER A 138 14.07 -8.70 8.65
CA SER A 138 13.04 -9.70 8.32
C SER A 138 11.78 -9.69 9.20
N ASN A 139 11.87 -9.15 10.42
CA ASN A 139 10.74 -9.06 11.37
C ASN A 139 10.04 -7.69 11.36
N GLN A 140 10.59 -6.69 10.65
CA GLN A 140 10.00 -5.37 10.60
C GLN A 140 8.95 -5.31 9.48
N TYR A 141 7.68 -5.33 9.87
CA TYR A 141 6.55 -5.24 8.94
C TYR A 141 5.93 -3.84 8.89
N TYR A 142 6.21 -2.98 9.88
CA TYR A 142 5.72 -1.60 9.92
C TYR A 142 6.89 -0.62 10.03
N TYR A 143 6.84 0.44 9.22
CA TYR A 143 7.78 1.55 9.25
C TYR A 143 6.99 2.83 9.41
N ASP A 144 7.23 3.54 10.50
CA ASP A 144 6.75 4.90 10.71
C ASP A 144 7.94 5.85 10.58
N VAL A 145 7.97 6.60 9.49
CA VAL A 145 9.15 7.39 9.09
C VAL A 145 8.78 8.87 9.08
N VAL A 146 9.57 9.66 9.79
CA VAL A 146 9.37 11.10 9.98
C VAL A 146 10.63 11.88 9.61
N LEU A 147 10.48 13.19 9.39
CA LEU A 147 11.63 14.08 9.32
C LEU A 147 12.20 14.30 10.73
N TYR A 148 13.48 13.95 10.93
CA TYR A 148 14.07 13.78 12.28
C TYR A 148 15.27 14.70 12.51
N ASP A 149 15.31 15.38 13.67
CA ASP A 149 16.46 16.14 14.16
C ASP A 149 17.42 15.19 14.90
N ARG A 150 18.63 15.00 14.35
CA ARG A 150 19.64 14.10 14.89
C ARG A 150 20.26 14.57 16.21
N GLU A 151 20.36 15.88 16.42
CA GLU A 151 20.95 16.46 17.63
C GLU A 151 19.94 16.42 18.79
N ARG A 152 18.70 16.84 18.53
CA ARG A 152 17.63 16.84 19.53
C ARG A 152 17.00 15.47 19.76
N LYS A 153 17.26 14.51 18.87
CA LYS A 153 16.66 13.18 18.86
C LYS A 153 15.12 13.22 18.84
N ALA A 154 14.55 14.16 18.12
CA ALA A 154 13.12 14.41 18.07
C ALA A 154 12.64 14.63 16.63
N GLN A 155 11.34 14.46 16.41
CA GLN A 155 10.71 14.82 15.14
C GLN A 155 10.90 16.32 14.88
N PHE A 156 11.40 16.65 13.69
CA PHE A 156 11.70 18.02 13.28
C PHE A 156 10.48 18.70 12.62
N TYR A 157 9.67 17.93 11.90
CA TYR A 157 8.47 18.42 11.21
C TYR A 157 7.36 17.37 11.32
N ASP A 158 6.19 17.81 11.76
CA ASP A 158 5.03 16.98 12.08
C ASP A 158 4.11 16.73 10.87
N LYS A 159 4.06 17.66 9.92
CA LYS A 159 3.15 17.59 8.75
C LYS A 159 3.66 16.76 7.56
N LEU A 160 4.70 15.94 7.71
CA LEU A 160 5.17 15.01 6.67
C LEU A 160 5.57 13.67 7.29
N GLY A 161 4.85 12.61 6.94
CA GLY A 161 5.12 11.25 7.39
C GLY A 161 5.06 10.21 6.27
N TYR A 162 5.73 9.10 6.48
CA TYR A 162 5.64 7.93 5.63
C TYR A 162 5.32 6.71 6.48
N LYS A 163 4.24 6.00 6.14
CA LYS A 163 3.83 4.76 6.81
C LYS A 163 3.94 3.60 5.81
N LEU A 164 4.84 2.65 6.06
CA LEU A 164 5.04 1.50 5.16
C LEU A 164 4.67 0.19 5.84
N LEU A 165 3.98 -0.66 5.11
CA LEU A 165 3.54 -1.98 5.52
C LEU A 165 4.20 -3.03 4.63
N SER A 166 5.14 -3.79 5.17
CA SER A 166 5.77 -4.93 4.49
C SER A 166 5.03 -6.22 4.81
N LEU A 167 4.16 -6.65 3.89
CA LEU A 167 3.29 -7.81 4.05
C LEU A 167 4.07 -9.12 4.16
N SER A 168 5.22 -9.23 3.47
CA SER A 168 6.07 -10.42 3.56
C SER A 168 6.61 -10.63 4.97
N ASN A 169 6.89 -9.55 5.68
CA ASN A 169 7.46 -9.56 7.03
C ASN A 169 6.38 -9.70 8.12
N PHE A 170 5.09 -9.55 7.76
CA PHE A 170 4.00 -9.74 8.71
C PHE A 170 3.77 -11.23 8.99
N GLY A 171 4.26 -11.73 10.11
CA GLY A 171 4.21 -13.16 10.47
C GLY A 171 3.36 -13.49 11.70
N LYS A 172 2.42 -12.63 12.10
CA LYS A 172 1.57 -12.91 13.27
C LYS A 172 0.57 -14.01 12.94
N GLU A 173 0.46 -14.97 13.85
CA GLU A 173 -0.57 -16.00 13.81
C GLU A 173 -1.91 -15.45 14.33
N GLU A 174 -3.01 -16.14 14.05
CA GLU A 174 -4.37 -15.69 14.43
C GLU A 174 -4.51 -15.33 15.92
N ALA A 175 -3.84 -16.08 16.80
CA ALA A 175 -3.86 -15.85 18.25
C ALA A 175 -3.17 -14.54 18.68
N ASP A 176 -2.30 -14.00 17.84
CA ASP A 176 -1.52 -12.78 18.08
C ASP A 176 -2.11 -11.55 17.38
N ILE A 177 -3.19 -11.71 16.61
CA ILE A 177 -3.91 -10.61 15.98
C ILE A 177 -4.72 -9.85 17.04
N LYS A 178 -4.27 -8.65 17.39
CA LYS A 178 -4.86 -7.88 18.52
C LYS A 178 -5.33 -6.50 18.13
N THR A 179 -4.67 -5.84 17.19
CA THR A 179 -5.02 -4.47 16.78
C THR A 179 -5.75 -4.44 15.44
N PHE A 180 -6.40 -3.32 15.12
CA PHE A 180 -6.99 -3.14 13.79
C PHE A 180 -5.92 -3.16 12.69
N MET A 181 -4.72 -2.62 12.95
CA MET A 181 -3.59 -2.74 12.02
C MET A 181 -3.24 -4.21 11.76
N ASP A 182 -3.17 -5.05 12.79
CA ASP A 182 -2.90 -6.48 12.65
C ASP A 182 -3.97 -7.17 11.79
N MET A 183 -5.24 -6.85 12.04
CA MET A 183 -6.36 -7.39 11.28
C MET A 183 -6.27 -7.00 9.81
N TRP A 184 -5.95 -5.73 9.51
CA TRP A 184 -5.77 -5.26 8.14
C TRP A 184 -4.60 -5.96 7.44
N LEU A 185 -3.44 -6.05 8.09
CA LEU A 185 -2.26 -6.75 7.56
C LEU A 185 -2.56 -8.24 7.29
N TYR A 186 -3.31 -8.89 8.19
CA TYR A 186 -3.75 -10.26 8.00
C TYR A 186 -4.66 -10.38 6.77
N VAL A 187 -5.67 -9.51 6.63
CA VAL A 187 -6.57 -9.55 5.48
C VAL A 187 -5.79 -9.30 4.19
N PHE A 188 -4.95 -8.27 4.10
CA PHE A 188 -4.11 -8.04 2.92
C PHE A 188 -3.30 -9.29 2.52
N LYS A 189 -2.66 -9.94 3.50
CA LYS A 189 -1.78 -11.07 3.25
C LYS A 189 -2.53 -12.34 2.87
N HIS A 190 -3.69 -12.61 3.47
CA HIS A 190 -4.37 -13.91 3.40
C HIS A 190 -5.70 -13.89 2.62
N MET A 191 -6.18 -12.74 2.14
CA MET A 191 -7.54 -12.60 1.56
C MET A 191 -7.88 -13.67 0.51
N SER A 192 -6.94 -13.98 -0.38
CA SER A 192 -7.16 -14.95 -1.47
C SER A 192 -7.22 -16.41 -1.00
N GLU A 193 -6.72 -16.70 0.19
CA GLU A 193 -6.71 -18.02 0.85
C GLU A 193 -7.95 -18.24 1.71
N LEU A 194 -8.62 -17.17 2.13
CA LEU A 194 -9.78 -17.21 3.01
C LEU A 194 -11.01 -17.85 2.32
N ARG A 195 -11.71 -18.69 3.09
CA ARG A 195 -12.99 -19.33 2.69
C ARG A 195 -14.18 -18.80 3.47
N GLU A 196 -13.92 -18.23 4.63
CA GLU A 196 -14.88 -17.59 5.52
C GLU A 196 -14.17 -16.46 6.26
N ILE A 197 -14.96 -15.59 6.89
CA ILE A 197 -14.46 -14.48 7.70
C ILE A 197 -13.82 -15.04 8.97
N PRO A 198 -12.52 -14.84 9.23
CA PRO A 198 -11.89 -15.26 10.47
C PRO A 198 -12.60 -14.67 11.69
N LYS A 199 -12.69 -15.46 12.77
CA LYS A 199 -13.47 -15.10 13.97
C LYS A 199 -12.92 -13.89 14.73
N PHE A 200 -11.62 -13.62 14.60
CA PHE A 200 -10.98 -12.48 15.24
C PHE A 200 -11.24 -11.16 14.51
N LEU A 201 -11.75 -11.18 13.27
CA LEU A 201 -12.11 -9.96 12.55
C LEU A 201 -13.44 -9.40 13.07
N ASP A 202 -13.45 -8.11 13.41
CA ASP A 202 -14.67 -7.42 13.75
C ASP A 202 -15.56 -7.27 12.50
N LYS A 203 -16.67 -8.00 12.46
CA LYS A 203 -17.63 -7.95 11.34
C LYS A 203 -18.18 -6.55 11.06
N ARG A 204 -18.21 -5.66 12.06
CA ARG A 204 -18.68 -4.27 11.88
C ARG A 204 -17.71 -3.45 11.04
N VAL A 205 -16.43 -3.82 11.06
CA VAL A 205 -15.34 -3.12 10.35
C VAL A 205 -15.03 -3.82 9.03
N PHE A 206 -14.92 -5.16 9.05
CA PHE A 206 -14.47 -5.95 7.91
C PHE A 206 -15.61 -6.55 7.07
N GLY A 207 -16.87 -6.51 7.54
CA GLY A 207 -17.99 -7.14 6.85
C GLY A 207 -18.15 -6.67 5.40
N LEU A 208 -18.06 -5.35 5.17
CA LEU A 208 -18.16 -4.76 3.84
C LEU A 208 -17.11 -5.31 2.87
N ILE A 209 -15.89 -5.56 3.33
CA ILE A 209 -14.79 -6.10 2.52
C ILE A 209 -15.17 -7.49 2.01
N PHE A 210 -15.70 -8.35 2.87
CA PHE A 210 -16.09 -9.70 2.46
C PHE A 210 -17.36 -9.70 1.59
N ASP A 211 -18.29 -8.78 1.83
CA ASP A 211 -19.53 -8.66 1.04
C ASP A 211 -19.25 -8.25 -0.41
N ILE A 212 -18.41 -7.22 -0.62
CA ILE A 212 -18.05 -6.75 -1.98
C ILE A 212 -16.96 -7.59 -2.63
N GLY A 213 -16.17 -8.31 -1.82
CA GLY A 213 -15.00 -9.07 -2.25
C GLY A 213 -15.28 -10.44 -2.82
N GLU A 214 -16.51 -10.98 -2.71
CA GLU A 214 -16.80 -12.32 -3.24
C GLU A 214 -16.67 -12.38 -4.77
N VAL A 215 -15.78 -13.25 -5.23
CA VAL A 215 -15.49 -13.43 -6.67
C VAL A 215 -16.73 -13.84 -7.47
N SER A 216 -17.66 -14.56 -6.83
CA SER A 216 -18.95 -14.94 -7.45
C SER A 216 -19.87 -13.76 -7.76
N ASN A 217 -19.66 -12.61 -7.12
CA ASN A 217 -20.48 -11.42 -7.32
C ASN A 217 -19.95 -10.52 -8.46
N LEU A 218 -18.76 -10.80 -8.98
CA LEU A 218 -18.15 -10.00 -10.05
C LEU A 218 -18.92 -10.17 -11.37
N LYS A 219 -19.17 -9.04 -12.03
CA LYS A 219 -19.68 -9.03 -13.41
C LYS A 219 -18.62 -9.58 -14.37
N ALA A 220 -19.03 -9.94 -15.58
CA ALA A 220 -18.13 -10.51 -16.58
C ALA A 220 -16.94 -9.58 -16.94
N GLU A 221 -17.14 -8.26 -16.90
CA GLU A 221 -16.09 -7.27 -17.16
C GLU A 221 -15.11 -7.19 -15.99
N ASP A 222 -15.64 -7.05 -14.76
CA ASP A 222 -14.86 -7.06 -13.52
C ASP A 222 -14.06 -8.36 -13.34
N MET A 223 -14.65 -9.51 -13.67
CA MET A 223 -13.96 -10.80 -13.64
C MET A 223 -12.76 -10.82 -14.60
N LYS A 224 -12.91 -10.27 -15.81
CA LYS A 224 -11.79 -10.19 -16.77
C LYS A 224 -10.69 -9.26 -16.27
N ALA A 225 -11.07 -8.11 -15.70
CA ALA A 225 -10.12 -7.19 -15.09
C ALA A 225 -9.37 -7.85 -13.93
N TYR A 226 -10.08 -8.55 -13.06
CA TYR A 226 -9.49 -9.29 -11.95
C TYR A 226 -8.54 -10.40 -12.41
N GLU A 227 -8.94 -11.22 -13.39
CA GLU A 227 -8.06 -12.25 -13.98
C GLU A 227 -6.77 -11.64 -14.55
N SER A 228 -6.89 -10.47 -15.21
CA SER A 228 -5.73 -9.73 -15.72
C SER A 228 -4.82 -9.23 -14.59
N SER A 229 -5.38 -8.65 -13.52
CA SER A 229 -4.58 -8.19 -12.38
C SER A 229 -3.92 -9.33 -11.62
N LEU A 230 -4.58 -10.49 -11.49
CA LEU A 230 -3.99 -11.72 -10.93
C LEU A 230 -2.82 -12.21 -11.78
N LYS A 231 -2.95 -12.16 -13.11
CA LYS A 231 -1.84 -12.51 -14.00
C LYS A 231 -0.64 -11.59 -13.76
N ASN A 232 -0.85 -10.28 -13.71
CA ASN A 232 0.22 -9.31 -13.45
C ASN A 232 0.91 -9.57 -12.10
N LYS A 233 0.13 -9.88 -11.05
CA LYS A 233 0.69 -10.25 -9.73
C LYS A 233 1.56 -11.50 -9.80
N ARG A 234 1.13 -12.52 -10.55
CA ARG A 234 1.93 -13.76 -10.74
C ARG A 234 3.20 -13.51 -11.54
N ASP A 235 3.13 -12.66 -12.56
CA ASP A 235 4.29 -12.28 -13.36
C ASP A 235 5.30 -11.54 -12.47
N ALA A 236 4.84 -10.63 -11.61
CA ALA A 236 5.66 -9.97 -10.59
C ALA A 236 6.31 -10.98 -9.63
N GLU A 237 5.53 -11.93 -9.09
CA GLU A 237 6.08 -12.95 -8.20
C GLU A 237 7.13 -13.83 -8.89
N SER A 238 6.88 -14.22 -10.14
CA SER A 238 7.84 -14.98 -10.95
C SER A 238 9.15 -14.21 -11.18
N ILE A 239 9.07 -12.90 -11.44
CA ILE A 239 10.25 -12.02 -11.55
C ILE A 239 11.01 -12.00 -10.23
N ARG A 240 10.32 -11.83 -9.10
CA ARG A 240 10.92 -11.79 -7.76
C ARG A 240 11.66 -13.09 -7.44
N ILE A 241 11.01 -14.25 -7.63
CA ILE A 241 11.62 -15.56 -7.40
C ILE A 241 12.86 -15.76 -8.29
N THR A 242 12.77 -15.36 -9.55
CA THR A 242 13.89 -15.47 -10.49
C THR A 242 15.09 -14.62 -10.04
N ALA A 243 14.85 -13.38 -9.61
CA ALA A 243 15.88 -12.49 -9.12
C ALA A 243 16.55 -13.02 -7.84
N VAL A 244 15.77 -13.59 -6.91
CA VAL A 244 16.32 -14.22 -5.69
C VAL A 244 17.20 -15.41 -6.05
N ARG A 245 16.73 -16.30 -6.94
CA ARG A 245 17.51 -17.47 -7.37
C ARG A 245 18.83 -17.06 -8.03
N GLN A 246 18.78 -16.11 -8.97
CA GLN A 246 19.98 -15.60 -9.65
C GLN A 246 20.96 -14.95 -8.66
N GLY A 247 20.46 -14.16 -7.71
CA GLY A 247 21.29 -13.55 -6.66
C GLY A 247 22.00 -14.58 -5.77
N LEU A 248 21.34 -15.69 -5.44
CA LEU A 248 21.94 -16.80 -4.70
C LEU A 248 23.00 -17.54 -5.53
N GLU A 249 22.71 -17.83 -6.80
CA GLU A 249 23.65 -18.47 -7.72
C GLU A 249 24.92 -17.63 -7.91
N GLU A 250 24.77 -16.32 -8.18
CA GLU A 250 25.91 -15.41 -8.28
C GLU A 250 26.69 -15.27 -6.97
N GLY A 251 26.00 -15.24 -5.83
CA GLY A 251 26.61 -15.20 -4.51
C GLY A 251 27.47 -16.44 -4.24
N LEU A 252 26.96 -17.62 -4.59
CA LEU A 252 27.69 -18.89 -4.49
C LEU A 252 28.92 -18.89 -5.42
N GLN A 253 28.78 -18.46 -6.66
CA GLN A 253 29.90 -18.37 -7.61
C GLN A 253 30.98 -17.40 -7.13
N LYS A 254 30.60 -16.22 -6.63
CA LYS A 254 31.54 -15.24 -6.05
C LYS A 254 32.21 -15.79 -4.78
N GLY A 255 31.49 -16.56 -3.96
CA GLY A 255 32.04 -17.25 -2.78
C GLY A 255 33.11 -18.26 -3.17
N LEU A 256 32.84 -19.11 -4.17
CA LEU A 256 33.81 -20.07 -4.72
C LEU A 256 35.03 -19.37 -5.34
N GLN A 257 34.84 -18.25 -6.05
CA GLN A 257 35.95 -17.48 -6.63
C GLN A 257 36.80 -16.74 -5.59
N LYS A 258 36.21 -16.28 -4.48
CA LYS A 258 36.91 -15.55 -3.41
C LYS A 258 37.58 -16.47 -2.38
N GLY A 259 37.55 -17.79 -2.59
CA GLY A 259 38.22 -18.74 -1.73
C GLY A 259 37.47 -19.01 -0.42
N LEU A 260 36.20 -19.38 -0.54
CA LEU A 260 35.77 -20.60 0.17
C LEU A 260 36.48 -21.80 -0.46
#